data_AF-A0A3E0GUW3-F1
#
_entry.id   AF-A0A3E0GUW3-F1
#
_cell.length_a   1.000
_cell.length_b   1.000
_cell.length_c   1.000
_cell.angle_alpha   90.00
_cell.angle_beta   90.00
_cell.angle_gamma   90.00
#
_symmetry.space_group_name_H-M   'P 1'
#
loop_
_entity.id
_entity.type
_entity.pdbx_description
1 polymer ?
#
loop_
_entity_poly.entity_id
_entity_poly.type
_entity_poly.pdbx_seq_one_letter_code
_entity_poly.pdbx_strand_id
1 'polypeptide(L)'
;MLTIGQLADYAGVTTKAVRHYHERGLLAEPGRDSSGYRRYDAQHALTLVKIRTLADAGMPLARVKDLLDADPDTFAAAIAEIDQDIRKRIAQLRRARAQLAQLRGGDRLFVSPEIADYLDELRELGVSERQVCLERDGWILMHAASPEDVSRWIAEKRRLLADPEFRTLYREHDAAYDWSPDDPRLPALAERTRTWAAGHHPSEAERVDNPTIARLAARTQAGASSPAWDRLARLIKS
;
A
#
# COMPACT_ATOMS: atom_id res chain seq x y z
N MET A 1 30.80 -2.24 -38.93
CA MET A 1 30.73 -0.76 -38.81
C MET A 1 29.27 -0.34 -38.80
N LEU A 2 28.84 0.41 -37.79
CA LEU A 2 27.47 0.83 -37.53
C LEU A 2 27.26 2.30 -37.93
N THR A 3 26.04 2.65 -38.32
CA THR A 3 25.58 4.06 -38.36
C THR A 3 25.29 4.57 -36.95
N ILE A 4 25.15 5.89 -36.78
CA ILE A 4 24.77 6.48 -35.49
C ILE A 4 23.41 5.95 -34.98
N GLY A 5 22.46 5.68 -35.88
CA GLY A 5 21.16 5.09 -35.54
C GLY A 5 21.31 3.67 -35.00
N GLN A 6 22.02 2.82 -35.73
CA GLN A 6 22.29 1.44 -35.30
C GLN A 6 23.09 1.37 -33.99
N LEU A 7 24.05 2.28 -33.79
CA LEU A 7 24.80 2.39 -32.54
C LEU A 7 23.89 2.78 -31.37
N ALA A 8 23.03 3.78 -31.58
CA ALA A 8 22.09 4.26 -30.58
C ALA A 8 21.10 3.16 -30.18
N ASP A 9 20.53 2.46 -31.17
CA ASP A 9 19.61 1.34 -30.94
C ASP A 9 20.28 0.20 -30.18
N TYR A 10 21.51 -0.17 -30.56
CA TYR A 10 22.27 -1.23 -29.88
C TYR A 10 22.54 -0.90 -28.41
N ALA A 11 22.94 0.34 -28.12
CA ALA A 11 23.17 0.79 -26.75
C ALA A 11 21.88 1.18 -26.02
N GLY A 12 20.72 1.13 -26.70
CA GLY A 12 19.41 1.56 -26.22
C GLY A 12 19.37 3.01 -25.74
N VAL A 13 20.07 3.90 -26.43
CA VAL A 13 20.03 5.35 -26.22
C VAL A 13 19.47 6.04 -27.46
N THR A 14 19.16 7.33 -27.36
CA THR A 14 18.76 8.10 -28.54
C THR A 14 19.98 8.57 -29.35
N THR A 15 19.81 8.79 -30.65
CA THR A 15 20.85 9.43 -31.48
C THR A 15 21.25 10.81 -30.95
N LYS A 16 20.30 11.53 -30.32
CA LYS A 16 20.57 12.79 -29.60
C LYS A 16 21.52 12.59 -28.42
N ALA A 17 21.36 11.51 -27.65
CA ALA A 17 22.27 11.18 -26.56
C ALA A 17 23.67 10.85 -27.07
N VAL A 18 23.80 10.12 -28.19
CA VAL A 18 25.12 9.86 -28.81
C VAL A 18 25.82 11.17 -29.20
N ARG A 19 25.10 12.11 -29.83
CA ARG A 19 25.66 13.45 -30.15
C ARG A 19 26.06 14.22 -28.90
N HIS A 20 25.23 14.17 -27.87
CA HIS A 20 25.53 14.80 -26.59
C HIS A 20 26.81 14.25 -25.93
N TYR A 21 27.05 12.94 -26.03
CA TYR A 21 28.27 12.33 -25.51
C TYR A 21 29.49 12.68 -26.35
N HIS A 22 29.35 12.86 -27.67
CA HIS A 22 30.41 13.44 -28.50
C HIS A 22 30.74 14.88 -28.08
N GLU A 23 29.72 15.73 -27.93
CA GLU A 23 29.88 17.14 -27.52
C GLU A 23 30.58 17.26 -26.15
N ARG A 24 30.30 16.34 -25.23
CA ARG A 24 30.95 16.27 -23.91
C ARG A 24 32.30 15.55 -23.89
N GLY A 25 32.75 15.02 -25.04
CA GLY A 25 34.00 14.28 -25.15
C GLY A 25 34.01 12.95 -24.38
N LEU A 26 32.83 12.36 -24.13
CA LEU A 26 32.66 11.05 -23.50
C LEU A 26 32.80 9.91 -24.51
N LEU A 27 32.43 10.16 -25.77
CA LEU A 27 32.56 9.22 -26.87
C LEU A 27 33.37 9.88 -27.98
N ALA A 28 34.44 9.24 -28.43
CA ALA A 28 35.22 9.73 -29.56
C ALA A 28 34.38 9.75 -30.84
N GLU A 29 34.49 10.82 -31.63
CA GLU A 29 33.87 10.87 -32.95
C GLU A 29 34.75 10.12 -33.97
N PRO A 30 34.23 9.07 -34.63
CA PRO A 30 35.00 8.39 -35.67
C PRO A 30 35.11 9.28 -36.92
N GLY A 31 36.13 8.99 -37.72
CA GLY A 31 36.30 9.57 -39.05
C GLY A 31 35.09 9.32 -39.95
N ARG A 32 34.96 10.16 -40.99
CA ARG A 32 33.96 9.96 -42.04
C ARG A 32 34.50 8.97 -43.06
N ASP A 33 33.65 8.06 -43.52
CA ASP A 33 33.97 7.16 -44.63
C ASP A 33 34.01 7.93 -45.96
N SER A 34 34.38 7.24 -47.05
CA SER A 34 34.40 7.79 -48.41
C SER A 34 33.05 8.31 -48.89
N SER A 35 31.95 7.92 -48.25
CA SER A 35 30.59 8.39 -48.51
C SER A 35 30.18 9.58 -47.62
N GLY A 36 31.08 10.06 -46.76
CA GLY A 36 30.86 11.20 -45.88
C GLY A 36 30.15 10.88 -44.56
N TYR A 37 29.85 9.61 -44.27
CA TYR A 37 29.13 9.17 -43.07
C TYR A 37 30.08 8.72 -41.96
N ARG A 38 29.73 9.03 -40.70
CA ARG A 38 30.43 8.50 -39.53
C ARG A 38 30.13 7.00 -39.37
N ARG A 39 31.17 6.21 -39.12
CA ARG A 39 31.07 4.75 -38.92
C ARG A 39 31.64 4.35 -37.58
N TYR A 40 30.84 3.64 -36.80
CA TYR A 40 31.17 3.23 -35.44
C TYR A 40 31.53 1.75 -35.41
N ASP A 41 32.61 1.41 -34.72
CA ASP A 41 33.00 0.02 -34.50
C ASP A 41 32.42 -0.56 -33.19
N ALA A 42 32.81 -1.79 -32.87
CA ALA A 42 32.39 -2.46 -31.65
C ALA A 42 32.90 -1.74 -30.38
N GLN A 43 34.05 -1.05 -30.44
CA GLN A 43 34.60 -0.34 -29.30
C GLN A 43 33.76 0.90 -28.95
N HIS A 44 33.26 1.62 -29.96
CA HIS A 44 32.30 2.70 -29.73
C HIS A 44 31.02 2.19 -29.07
N ALA A 45 30.53 1.02 -29.50
CA ALA A 45 29.35 0.39 -28.90
C ALA A 45 29.60 0.01 -27.43
N LEU A 46 30.74 -0.61 -27.13
CA LEU A 46 31.13 -0.97 -25.77
C LEU A 46 31.24 0.27 -24.86
N THR A 47 31.92 1.32 -25.32
CA THR A 47 32.04 2.59 -24.57
C THR A 47 30.68 3.22 -24.33
N LEU A 48 29.80 3.23 -25.33
CA LEU A 48 28.46 3.79 -25.17
C LEU A 48 27.61 3.02 -24.16
N VAL A 49 27.70 1.68 -24.14
CA VAL A 49 27.06 0.85 -23.12
C VAL A 49 27.62 1.17 -21.72
N LYS A 50 28.94 1.32 -21.57
CA LYS A 50 29.55 1.72 -20.28
C LYS A 50 29.04 3.08 -19.80
N ILE A 51 29.05 4.09 -20.67
CA ILE A 51 28.55 5.44 -20.36
C ILE A 51 27.11 5.36 -19.86
N ARG A 52 26.25 4.65 -20.60
CA ARG A 52 24.84 4.49 -20.24
C ARG A 52 24.69 3.82 -18.89
N THR A 53 25.34 2.68 -18.66
CA THR A 53 25.21 1.92 -17.41
C THR A 53 25.60 2.76 -16.19
N LEU A 54 26.69 3.53 -16.30
CA LEU A 54 27.13 4.43 -15.23
C LEU A 54 26.15 5.59 -15.01
N ALA A 55 25.65 6.20 -16.09
CA ALA A 55 24.67 7.28 -16.01
C ALA A 55 23.34 6.80 -15.39
N ASP A 56 22.85 5.62 -15.80
CA ASP A 56 21.63 4.99 -15.28
C ASP A 56 21.78 4.59 -13.81
N ALA A 57 23.00 4.28 -13.36
CA ALA A 57 23.35 4.06 -11.96
C ALA A 57 23.42 5.37 -11.13
N GLY A 58 23.18 6.53 -11.76
CA GLY A 58 23.15 7.84 -11.11
C GLY A 58 24.52 8.55 -11.05
N MET A 59 25.52 8.05 -11.76
CA MET A 59 26.83 8.73 -11.82
C MET A 59 26.74 10.01 -12.67
N PRO A 60 27.26 11.15 -12.18
CA PRO A 60 27.37 12.36 -12.99
C PRO A 60 28.28 12.13 -14.21
N LEU A 61 27.84 12.58 -15.39
CA LEU A 61 28.58 12.42 -16.65
C LEU A 61 30.03 12.95 -16.60
N ALA A 62 30.32 13.96 -15.77
CA ALA A 62 31.68 14.43 -15.56
C ALA A 62 32.59 13.33 -14.97
N ARG A 63 32.11 12.61 -13.94
CA ARG A 63 32.83 11.50 -13.30
C ARG A 63 32.92 10.27 -14.20
N VAL A 64 31.94 10.07 -15.09
CA VAL A 64 31.98 8.98 -16.10
C VAL A 64 33.19 9.11 -17.01
N LYS A 65 33.52 10.33 -17.45
CA LYS A 65 34.67 10.56 -18.33
C LYS A 65 35.97 10.13 -17.67
N ASP A 66 36.23 10.65 -16.46
CA ASP A 66 37.44 10.33 -15.71
C ASP A 66 37.58 8.83 -15.46
N LEU A 67 36.46 8.13 -15.27
CA LEU A 67 36.46 6.69 -15.05
C LEU A 67 36.75 5.89 -16.33
N LEU A 68 36.28 6.34 -17.49
CA LEU A 68 36.55 5.65 -18.76
C LEU A 68 38.01 5.70 -19.16
N ASP A 69 38.73 6.75 -18.73
CA ASP A 69 40.15 6.94 -18.97
C ASP A 69 41.03 6.32 -17.86
N ALA A 70 40.43 5.78 -16.79
CA ALA A 70 41.13 5.20 -15.66
C ALA A 70 41.67 3.78 -15.96
N ASP A 71 42.67 3.36 -15.18
CA ASP A 71 43.16 1.99 -15.21
C ASP A 71 42.10 0.99 -14.68
N PRO A 72 42.23 -0.32 -15.01
CA PRO A 72 41.23 -1.31 -14.64
C PRO A 72 40.95 -1.42 -13.14
N ASP A 73 41.96 -1.21 -12.29
CA ASP A 73 41.80 -1.34 -10.83
C ASP A 73 41.04 -0.14 -10.26
N THR A 74 41.38 1.07 -10.72
CA THR A 74 40.63 2.30 -10.38
C THR A 74 39.18 2.23 -10.86
N PHE A 75 38.94 1.71 -12.07
CA PHE A 75 37.59 1.49 -12.58
C PHE A 75 36.81 0.51 -11.69
N ALA A 76 37.41 -0.65 -11.35
CA ALA A 76 36.76 -1.65 -10.51
C ALA A 76 36.43 -1.11 -9.11
N ALA A 77 37.32 -0.35 -8.50
CA ALA A 77 37.10 0.28 -7.19
C ALA A 77 35.91 1.26 -7.23
N ALA A 78 35.81 2.09 -8.27
CA ALA A 78 34.69 3.02 -8.41
C ALA A 78 33.35 2.31 -8.64
N ILE A 79 33.33 1.21 -9.40
CA ILE A 79 32.13 0.38 -9.55
C ILE A 79 31.68 -0.19 -8.19
N ALA A 80 32.62 -0.65 -7.37
CA ALA A 80 32.32 -1.16 -6.03
C ALA A 80 31.75 -0.07 -5.10
N GLU A 81 32.27 1.16 -5.17
CA GLU A 81 31.75 2.31 -4.42
C GLU A 81 30.29 2.62 -4.82
N ILE A 82 30.00 2.66 -6.12
CA ILE A 82 28.64 2.89 -6.65
C ILE A 82 27.68 1.79 -6.16
N ASP A 83 28.07 0.52 -6.28
CA ASP A 83 27.24 -0.60 -5.83
C ASP A 83 26.96 -0.52 -4.31
N GLN A 84 27.96 -0.14 -3.51
CA GLN A 84 27.78 0.07 -2.08
C GLN A 84 26.75 1.17 -1.79
N ASP A 85 26.82 2.29 -2.51
CA ASP A 85 25.88 3.40 -2.33
C ASP A 85 24.47 3.06 -2.80
N ILE A 86 24.33 2.33 -3.91
CA ILE A 86 23.04 1.77 -4.37
C ILE A 86 22.47 0.85 -3.28
N ARG A 87 23.26 -0.05 -2.71
CA ARG A 87 22.82 -0.95 -1.62
C ARG A 87 22.35 -0.17 -0.40
N LYS A 88 23.08 0.88 0.01
CA LYS A 88 22.65 1.79 1.09
C LYS A 88 21.32 2.46 0.77
N ARG A 89 21.14 2.98 -0.45
CA ARG A 89 19.90 3.61 -0.89
C ARG A 89 18.73 2.63 -0.90
N ILE A 90 18.94 1.40 -1.39
CA ILE A 90 17.94 0.31 -1.35
C ILE A 90 17.56 0.00 0.10
N ALA A 91 18.53 -0.10 1.02
CA ALA A 91 18.24 -0.36 2.42
C ALA A 91 17.41 0.77 3.06
N GLN A 92 17.74 2.03 2.77
CA GLN A 92 16.97 3.20 3.22
C GLN A 92 15.53 3.17 2.66
N LEU A 93 15.36 2.93 1.36
CA LEU A 93 14.05 2.85 0.72
C LEU A 93 13.22 1.68 1.27
N ARG A 94 13.84 0.53 1.55
CA ARG A 94 13.18 -0.61 2.20
C ARG A 94 12.71 -0.27 3.62
N ARG A 95 13.52 0.44 4.41
CA ARG A 95 13.14 0.92 5.76
C ARG A 95 11.99 1.91 5.70
N ALA A 96 12.07 2.90 4.81
CA ALA A 96 10.98 3.87 4.61
C ALA A 96 9.68 3.17 4.18
N ARG A 97 9.76 2.20 3.26
CA ARG A 97 8.61 1.38 2.87
C ARG A 97 8.03 0.57 4.03
N ALA A 98 8.88 0.00 4.88
CA ALA A 98 8.43 -0.71 6.08
C ALA A 98 7.75 0.24 7.08
N GLN A 99 8.30 1.45 7.31
CA GLN A 99 7.67 2.47 8.15
C GLN A 99 6.31 2.92 7.60
N LEU A 100 6.22 3.15 6.29
CA LEU A 100 4.94 3.46 5.62
C LEU A 100 3.95 2.29 5.70
N ALA A 101 4.42 1.04 5.64
CA ALA A 101 3.59 -0.14 5.83
C ALA A 101 3.09 -0.26 7.27
N GLN A 102 3.87 0.14 8.29
CA GLN A 102 3.41 0.22 9.67
C GLN A 102 2.33 1.29 9.86
N LEU A 103 2.41 2.41 9.15
CA LEU A 103 1.34 3.42 9.11
C LEU A 103 0.08 2.90 8.37
N ARG A 104 0.24 1.99 7.40
CA ARG A 104 -0.88 1.32 6.71
C ARG A 104 -1.49 0.17 7.51
N GLY A 105 -0.71 -0.53 8.33
CA GLY A 105 -1.21 -1.41 9.39
C GLY A 105 -1.77 -0.62 10.58
N GLY A 106 -2.25 0.59 10.29
CA GLY A 106 -2.48 1.72 11.18
C GLY A 106 -3.59 1.53 12.19
N ASP A 107 -3.99 0.29 12.48
CA ASP A 107 -4.83 -0.03 13.63
C ASP A 107 -3.96 -0.58 14.76
N ARG A 108 -2.91 -1.38 14.46
CA ARG A 108 -1.97 -1.95 15.45
C ARG A 108 -1.21 -0.91 16.28
N LEU A 109 -1.16 0.33 15.82
CA LEU A 109 -0.56 1.45 16.55
C LEU A 109 -1.52 2.06 17.58
N PHE A 110 -2.83 1.86 17.44
CA PHE A 110 -3.86 2.47 18.29
C PHE A 110 -4.69 1.45 19.07
N VAL A 111 -4.64 0.16 18.68
CA VAL A 111 -5.36 -0.94 19.31
C VAL A 111 -4.41 -2.10 19.61
N SER A 112 -4.80 -2.99 20.53
CA SER A 112 -4.01 -4.19 20.85
C SER A 112 -3.86 -5.11 19.62
N PRO A 113 -2.85 -6.00 19.59
CA PRO A 113 -2.68 -6.97 18.50
C PRO A 113 -3.94 -7.81 18.24
N GLU A 114 -4.65 -8.19 19.30
CA GLU A 114 -5.90 -8.97 19.25
C GLU A 114 -7.01 -8.24 18.49
N ILE A 115 -7.16 -6.92 18.73
CA ILE A 115 -8.14 -6.10 18.02
C ILE A 115 -7.72 -5.89 16.57
N ALA A 116 -6.43 -5.67 16.32
CA ALA A 116 -5.96 -5.46 14.95
C ALA A 116 -6.17 -6.70 14.07
N ASP A 117 -5.90 -7.88 14.61
CA ASP A 117 -6.17 -9.15 13.92
C ASP A 117 -7.67 -9.32 13.63
N TYR A 118 -8.56 -8.89 14.54
CA TYR A 118 -10.01 -8.86 14.29
C TYR A 118 -10.40 -7.88 13.18
N LEU A 119 -9.76 -6.70 13.12
CA LEU A 119 -10.02 -5.74 12.04
C LEU A 119 -9.52 -6.26 10.68
N ASP A 120 -8.41 -6.99 10.67
CA ASP A 120 -7.92 -7.67 9.46
C ASP A 120 -8.87 -8.80 9.02
N GLU A 121 -9.43 -9.58 9.97
CA GLU A 121 -10.48 -10.57 9.67
C GLU A 121 -11.72 -9.90 9.03
N LEU A 122 -12.15 -8.74 9.51
CA LEU A 122 -13.27 -8.00 8.89
C LEU A 122 -12.96 -7.58 7.45
N ARG A 123 -11.73 -7.12 7.18
CA ARG A 123 -11.29 -6.79 5.81
C ARG A 123 -11.32 -8.01 4.91
N GLU A 124 -10.83 -9.15 5.38
CA GLU A 124 -10.85 -10.41 4.63
C GLU A 124 -12.27 -10.92 4.34
N LEU A 125 -13.22 -10.65 5.24
CA LEU A 125 -14.64 -10.94 5.04
C LEU A 125 -15.28 -10.04 3.97
N GLY A 126 -14.61 -8.95 3.55
CA GLY A 126 -15.12 -8.00 2.56
C GLY A 126 -16.01 -6.92 3.16
N VAL A 127 -15.86 -6.62 4.45
CA VAL A 127 -16.47 -5.46 5.09
C VAL A 127 -15.81 -4.18 4.56
N SER A 128 -16.60 -3.13 4.36
CA SER A 128 -16.10 -1.85 3.84
C SER A 128 -15.08 -1.20 4.77
N GLU A 129 -14.11 -0.47 4.20
CA GLU A 129 -13.14 0.30 4.98
C GLU A 129 -13.81 1.35 5.89
N ARG A 130 -15.00 1.84 5.52
CA ARG A 130 -15.83 2.71 6.37
C ARG A 130 -16.19 2.01 7.67
N GLN A 131 -16.73 0.79 7.58
CA GLN A 131 -17.14 0.04 8.76
C GLN A 131 -15.94 -0.43 9.59
N VAL A 132 -14.84 -0.81 8.94
CA VAL A 132 -13.57 -1.13 9.63
C VAL A 132 -13.04 0.07 10.41
N CYS A 133 -13.08 1.29 9.84
CA CYS A 133 -12.70 2.50 10.56
C CYS A 133 -13.61 2.79 11.76
N LEU A 134 -14.94 2.59 11.61
CA LEU A 134 -15.89 2.77 12.72
C LEU A 134 -15.64 1.77 13.86
N GLU A 135 -15.38 0.51 13.53
CA GLU A 135 -15.02 -0.52 14.52
C GLU A 135 -13.72 -0.16 15.24
N ARG A 136 -12.67 0.25 14.51
CA ARG A 136 -11.40 0.71 15.11
C ARG A 136 -11.62 1.86 16.08
N ASP A 137 -12.31 2.91 15.66
CA ASP A 137 -12.52 4.10 16.49
C ASP A 137 -13.35 3.73 17.73
N GLY A 138 -14.32 2.81 17.60
CA GLY A 138 -15.04 2.22 18.71
C GLY A 138 -14.11 1.49 19.69
N TRP A 139 -13.24 0.62 19.19
CA TRP A 139 -12.26 -0.12 20.00
C TRP A 139 -11.30 0.79 20.76
N ILE A 140 -10.81 1.86 20.13
CA ILE A 140 -9.94 2.85 20.78
C ILE A 140 -10.65 3.49 21.98
N LEU A 141 -11.90 3.91 21.80
CA LEU A 141 -12.68 4.55 22.88
C LEU A 141 -13.06 3.55 23.98
N MET A 142 -13.45 2.32 23.63
CA MET A 142 -13.75 1.28 24.60
C MET A 142 -12.52 0.89 25.42
N HIS A 143 -11.36 0.76 24.76
CA HIS A 143 -10.09 0.48 25.42
C HIS A 143 -9.67 1.61 26.37
N ALA A 144 -9.85 2.87 25.95
CA ALA A 144 -9.56 4.02 26.81
C ALA A 144 -10.49 4.11 28.04
N ALA A 145 -11.74 3.65 27.92
CA ALA A 145 -12.73 3.73 28.99
C ALA A 145 -12.64 2.59 30.02
N SER A 146 -12.35 1.36 29.56
CA SER A 146 -12.17 0.16 30.41
C SER A 146 -11.17 -0.81 29.78
N PRO A 147 -9.85 -0.60 29.98
CA PRO A 147 -8.82 -1.49 29.45
C PRO A 147 -8.97 -2.96 29.88
N GLU A 148 -9.45 -3.19 31.11
CA GLU A 148 -9.62 -4.51 31.73
C GLU A 148 -10.68 -5.39 31.04
N ASP A 149 -11.67 -4.78 30.40
CA ASP A 149 -12.79 -5.49 29.78
C ASP A 149 -12.56 -5.82 28.29
N VAL A 150 -11.52 -5.23 27.70
CA VAL A 150 -11.24 -5.29 26.26
C VAL A 150 -11.06 -6.73 25.77
N SER A 151 -10.27 -7.53 26.50
CA SER A 151 -10.02 -8.93 26.14
C SER A 151 -11.30 -9.78 26.17
N ARG A 152 -12.24 -9.45 27.06
CA ARG A 152 -13.55 -10.13 27.14
C ARG A 152 -14.43 -9.75 25.95
N TRP A 153 -14.52 -8.47 25.60
CA TRP A 153 -15.31 -8.01 24.46
C TRP A 153 -14.77 -8.52 23.12
N ILE A 154 -13.44 -8.53 22.93
CA ILE A 154 -12.86 -8.98 21.67
C ILE A 154 -13.05 -10.49 21.47
N ALA A 155 -12.94 -11.27 22.54
CA ALA A 155 -13.23 -12.71 22.50
C ALA A 155 -14.68 -12.98 22.11
N GLU A 156 -15.63 -12.21 22.65
CA GLU A 156 -17.04 -12.35 22.31
C GLU A 156 -17.34 -11.93 20.87
N LYS A 157 -16.79 -10.80 20.42
CA LYS A 157 -16.92 -10.34 19.03
C LYS A 157 -16.37 -11.37 18.03
N ARG A 158 -15.25 -12.01 18.34
CA ARG A 158 -14.71 -13.11 17.54
C ARG A 158 -15.60 -14.35 17.58
N ARG A 159 -16.23 -14.67 18.72
CA ARG A 159 -17.22 -15.75 18.83
C ARG A 159 -18.41 -15.50 17.92
N LEU A 160 -18.95 -14.27 17.88
CA LEU A 160 -20.01 -13.90 16.95
C LEU A 160 -19.55 -14.01 15.50
N LEU A 161 -18.36 -13.51 15.18
CA LEU A 161 -17.76 -13.67 13.86
C LEU A 161 -17.46 -15.13 13.52
N ALA A 162 -17.52 -16.10 14.45
CA ALA A 162 -17.40 -17.51 14.07
C ALA A 162 -18.68 -18.04 13.41
N ASP A 163 -19.82 -17.40 13.62
CA ASP A 163 -21.11 -17.78 13.02
C ASP A 163 -21.22 -17.29 11.56
N PRO A 164 -21.37 -18.20 10.58
CA PRO A 164 -21.57 -17.84 9.17
C PRO A 164 -22.81 -16.97 8.91
N GLU A 165 -23.88 -17.15 9.69
CA GLU A 165 -25.10 -16.35 9.54
C GLU A 165 -24.83 -14.91 9.99
N PHE A 166 -24.17 -14.73 11.13
CA PHE A 166 -23.73 -13.41 11.61
C PHE A 166 -22.81 -12.71 10.61
N ARG A 167 -21.81 -13.39 10.02
CA ARG A 167 -20.94 -12.81 8.97
C ARG A 167 -21.74 -12.29 7.78
N THR A 168 -22.79 -13.03 7.40
CA THR A 168 -23.65 -12.63 6.27
C THR A 168 -24.46 -11.40 6.64
N LEU A 169 -25.10 -11.40 7.81
CA LEU A 169 -25.87 -10.26 8.32
C LEU A 169 -25.00 -9.02 8.49
N TYR A 170 -23.77 -9.17 9.00
CA TYR A 170 -22.84 -8.07 9.22
C TYR A 170 -22.45 -7.39 7.91
N ARG A 171 -22.16 -8.17 6.86
CA ARG A 171 -21.83 -7.62 5.52
C ARG A 171 -23.04 -7.00 4.84
N GLU A 172 -24.21 -7.62 4.93
CA GLU A 172 -25.44 -7.04 4.38
C GLU A 172 -25.83 -5.75 5.10
N HIS A 173 -25.65 -5.69 6.42
CA HIS A 173 -25.83 -4.48 7.21
C HIS A 173 -24.85 -3.39 6.76
N ASP A 174 -23.56 -3.69 6.62
CA ASP A 174 -22.59 -2.73 6.08
C ASP A 174 -22.96 -2.25 4.67
N ALA A 175 -23.30 -3.16 3.77
CA ALA A 175 -23.71 -2.83 2.40
C ALA A 175 -24.99 -1.99 2.35
N ALA A 176 -25.91 -2.16 3.32
CA ALA A 176 -27.14 -1.39 3.41
C ALA A 176 -26.90 0.11 3.61
N TYR A 177 -25.70 0.53 3.99
CA TYR A 177 -25.33 1.95 4.05
C TYR A 177 -25.55 2.64 2.70
N ASP A 178 -25.16 1.96 1.62
CA ASP A 178 -25.18 2.48 0.26
C ASP A 178 -26.49 2.17 -0.49
N TRP A 179 -27.48 1.58 0.19
CA TRP A 179 -28.79 1.27 -0.40
C TRP A 179 -29.72 2.49 -0.39
N SER A 180 -30.76 2.44 -1.22
CA SER A 180 -31.87 3.38 -1.12
C SER A 180 -32.62 3.16 0.21
N PRO A 181 -33.12 4.23 0.88
CA PRO A 181 -34.02 4.07 2.00
C PRO A 181 -35.27 3.27 1.62
N ASP A 182 -35.69 3.23 0.36
CA ASP A 182 -36.84 2.43 -0.12
C ASP A 182 -36.46 1.06 -0.69
N ASP A 183 -35.24 0.59 -0.44
CA ASP A 183 -34.77 -0.69 -0.94
C ASP A 183 -35.62 -1.85 -0.35
N PRO A 184 -36.19 -2.72 -1.21
CA PRO A 184 -37.08 -3.80 -0.78
C PRO A 184 -36.36 -4.88 0.05
N ARG A 185 -35.02 -4.87 0.09
CA ARG A 185 -34.23 -5.81 0.90
C ARG A 185 -34.18 -5.44 2.38
N LEU A 186 -34.43 -4.17 2.73
CA LEU A 186 -34.32 -3.68 4.12
C LEU A 186 -35.25 -4.40 5.11
N PRO A 187 -36.55 -4.66 4.81
CA PRO A 187 -37.42 -5.40 5.72
C PRO A 187 -36.98 -6.85 5.93
N ALA A 188 -36.52 -7.52 4.87
CA ALA A 188 -36.04 -8.90 4.96
C ALA A 188 -34.75 -9.00 5.79
N LEU A 189 -33.83 -8.03 5.62
CA LEU A 189 -32.64 -7.91 6.45
C LEU A 189 -33.01 -7.68 7.92
N ALA A 190 -33.93 -6.75 8.21
CA ALA A 190 -34.40 -6.48 9.56
C ALA A 190 -34.99 -7.73 10.26
N GLU A 191 -35.83 -8.50 9.57
CA GLU A 191 -36.44 -9.71 10.10
C GLU A 191 -35.39 -10.79 10.42
N ARG A 192 -34.43 -11.00 9.51
CA ARG A 192 -33.33 -11.94 9.73
C ARG A 192 -32.44 -11.50 10.89
N THR A 193 -32.13 -10.21 10.99
CA THR A 193 -31.39 -9.66 12.14
C THR A 193 -32.14 -9.86 13.45
N ARG A 194 -33.46 -9.62 13.49
CA ARG A 194 -34.29 -9.89 14.68
C ARG A 194 -34.32 -11.37 15.06
N THR A 195 -34.52 -12.24 14.06
CA THR A 195 -34.58 -13.70 14.27
C THR A 195 -33.25 -14.23 14.82
N TRP A 196 -32.14 -13.82 14.21
CA TRP A 196 -30.81 -14.17 14.69
C TRP A 196 -30.57 -13.65 16.11
N ALA A 197 -30.88 -12.39 16.39
CA ALA A 197 -30.73 -11.80 17.72
C ALA A 197 -31.62 -12.46 18.80
N ALA A 198 -32.81 -12.94 18.44
CA ALA A 198 -33.68 -13.68 19.37
C ALA A 198 -33.11 -15.06 19.73
N GLY A 199 -32.38 -15.70 18.80
CA GLY A 199 -31.67 -16.96 19.05
C GLY A 199 -30.33 -16.80 19.77
N HIS A 200 -29.79 -15.59 19.78
CA HIS A 200 -28.49 -15.25 20.37
C HIS A 200 -28.70 -14.29 21.54
N HIS A 201 -28.94 -14.85 22.74
CA HIS A 201 -28.99 -14.03 23.94
C HIS A 201 -27.63 -13.35 24.17
N PRO A 202 -27.60 -12.01 24.36
CA PRO A 202 -26.37 -11.31 24.71
C PRO A 202 -25.75 -11.97 25.93
N SER A 203 -24.50 -12.42 25.82
CA SER A 203 -23.76 -12.94 26.96
C SER A 203 -23.56 -11.82 28.00
N GLU A 204 -23.24 -12.16 29.24
CA GLU A 204 -22.84 -11.14 30.25
C GLU A 204 -21.65 -10.30 29.79
N ALA A 205 -20.86 -10.76 28.82
CA ALA A 205 -19.80 -10.00 28.19
C ALA A 205 -20.31 -8.89 27.24
N GLU A 206 -21.47 -9.07 26.60
CA GLU A 206 -22.09 -8.04 25.74
C GLU A 206 -22.84 -6.97 26.55
N ARG A 207 -23.19 -7.26 27.80
CA ARG A 207 -23.69 -6.24 28.72
C ARG A 207 -22.55 -5.32 29.07
N VAL A 208 -22.49 -4.22 28.31
CA VAL A 208 -21.71 -3.07 28.68
C VAL A 208 -22.35 -2.46 29.93
N ASP A 209 -22.03 -3.01 31.10
CA ASP A 209 -22.53 -2.55 32.41
C ASP A 209 -22.06 -1.12 32.72
N ASN A 210 -21.16 -0.58 31.92
CA ASN A 210 -20.67 0.79 32.00
C ASN A 210 -21.45 1.73 31.05
N PRO A 211 -22.35 2.59 31.57
CA PRO A 211 -23.16 3.50 30.75
C PRO A 211 -22.31 4.51 29.95
N THR A 212 -21.06 4.73 30.35
CA THR A 212 -20.09 5.57 29.62
C THR A 212 -19.70 4.91 28.30
N ILE A 213 -19.51 3.59 28.30
CA ILE A 213 -19.08 2.82 27.14
C ILE A 213 -20.24 2.63 26.16
N ALA A 214 -21.45 2.40 26.66
CA ALA A 214 -22.66 2.42 25.83
C ALA A 214 -22.86 3.77 25.13
N ARG A 215 -22.57 4.89 25.82
CA ARG A 215 -22.61 6.24 25.23
C ARG A 215 -21.48 6.50 24.24
N LEU A 216 -20.28 5.97 24.48
CA LEU A 216 -19.13 6.10 23.58
C LEU A 216 -19.36 5.30 22.30
N ALA A 217 -19.82 4.05 22.39
CA ALA A 217 -20.19 3.22 21.25
C ALA A 217 -21.33 3.84 20.41
N ALA A 218 -22.33 4.43 21.06
CA ALA A 218 -23.40 5.17 20.38
C ALA A 218 -22.89 6.43 19.67
N ARG A 219 -21.87 7.12 20.21
CA ARG A 219 -21.27 8.32 19.61
C ARG A 219 -20.40 8.01 18.38
N THR A 220 -19.66 6.90 18.37
CA THR A 220 -18.91 6.47 17.19
C THR A 220 -19.84 6.08 16.04
N GLN A 221 -20.99 5.47 16.33
CA GLN A 221 -22.02 5.18 15.32
C GLN A 221 -22.77 6.43 14.84
N ALA A 222 -22.94 7.46 15.68
CA ALA A 222 -23.67 8.68 15.34
C ALA A 222 -23.03 9.53 14.22
N GLY A 223 -21.75 9.33 13.91
CA GLY A 223 -21.06 10.02 12.81
C GLY A 223 -21.27 9.38 11.42
N ALA A 224 -21.75 8.15 11.37
CA ALA A 224 -22.01 7.42 10.13
C ALA A 224 -23.48 6.99 10.08
N SER A 225 -24.34 7.90 9.65
CA SER A 225 -25.75 7.59 9.35
C SER A 225 -25.98 7.62 7.83
N SER A 226 -26.87 6.74 7.38
CA SER A 226 -27.44 6.71 6.04
C SER A 226 -28.96 6.60 6.18
N PRO A 227 -29.75 7.22 5.28
CA PRO A 227 -31.21 7.07 5.29
C PRO A 227 -31.69 5.60 5.31
N ALA A 228 -30.94 4.71 4.67
CA ALA A 228 -31.23 3.27 4.66
C ALA A 228 -30.92 2.61 6.01
N TRP A 229 -29.80 2.95 6.66
CA TRP A 229 -29.49 2.49 8.02
C TRP A 229 -30.50 3.00 9.04
N ASP A 230 -30.93 4.26 8.96
CA ASP A 230 -31.94 4.82 9.86
C ASP A 230 -33.27 4.07 9.73
N ARG A 231 -33.67 3.72 8.50
CA ARG A 231 -34.86 2.90 8.27
C ARG A 231 -34.66 1.48 8.78
N LEU A 232 -33.52 0.85 8.51
CA LEU A 232 -33.20 -0.50 8.98
C LEU A 232 -33.28 -0.57 10.51
N ALA A 233 -32.68 0.41 11.20
CA ALA A 233 -32.73 0.52 12.66
C ALA A 233 -34.15 0.68 13.20
N ARG A 234 -35.06 1.37 12.48
CA ARG A 234 -36.48 1.44 12.86
C ARG A 234 -37.18 0.09 12.68
N LEU A 235 -36.92 -0.62 11.58
CA LEU A 235 -37.52 -1.93 11.28
C LEU A 235 -37.05 -3.06 12.22
N ILE A 236 -35.84 -2.94 12.78
CA ILE A 236 -35.33 -3.86 13.80
C ILE A 236 -36.00 -3.62 15.16
N LYS A 237 -36.48 -2.40 15.43
CA LYS A 237 -37.15 -2.03 16.70
C LYS A 237 -38.67 -2.22 16.67
N SER A 238 -39.27 -2.38 15.49
CA SER A 238 -40.70 -2.66 15.30
C SER A 238 -40.99 -4.15 15.45
#